data_AF-A0A2V8DW31-F1
#
_entry.id   AF-A0A2V8DW31-F1
#
_cell.length_a   1.000
_cell.length_b   1.000
_cell.length_c   1.000
_cell.angle_alpha   90.00
_cell.angle_beta   90.00
_cell.angle_gamma   90.00
#
_symmetry.space_group_name_H-M   'P 1'
#
loop_
_entity.id
_entity.type
_entity.pdbx_description
1 polymer ?
#
loop_
_entity_poly.entity_id
_entity_poly.type
_entity_poly.pdbx_seq_one_letter_code
_entity_poly.pdbx_strand_id
1 'polypeptide(L)'
;MLPETTSLPNERHTTVGKPTTDRTTIGLVFAKEPPRTELGGAVLANGALHIPAGDPNARVDAEMTIHRDVTLWSILPHTHVRGKRWIYAAIYPDGRTDTLLSVPNYDFDWQTDYIYKQPVKLPKGTKIHATAWYDNSTANKSNPDPTKDVWWGDQTFEEMMFTGLTFSVDPAPEQFITRRGNPLAHGASVGGRSGAVRVSSWGVGVVQSLPCRPRCRRAQT
;
A
#
# COMPACT_ATOMS: atom_id res chain seq x y z
N MET A 1 8.24 24.47 7.72
CA MET A 1 8.81 24.14 6.40
C MET A 1 8.80 22.62 6.29
N LEU A 2 8.20 22.05 5.24
CA LEU A 2 8.13 20.59 5.08
C LEU A 2 9.54 20.02 4.88
N PRO A 3 9.89 18.87 5.45
CA PRO A 3 11.15 18.18 5.17
C PRO A 3 11.32 17.91 3.67
N GLU A 4 12.56 17.96 3.19
CA GLU A 4 12.95 17.85 1.77
C GLU A 4 12.51 16.51 1.11
N THR A 5 12.12 15.51 1.90
CA THR A 5 11.65 14.19 1.44
C THR A 5 10.12 14.02 1.47
N THR A 6 9.35 15.09 1.70
CA THR A 6 7.89 14.99 1.85
C THR A 6 7.19 14.94 0.49
N SER A 7 6.67 13.77 0.12
CA SER A 7 5.62 13.66 -0.89
C SER A 7 4.25 13.85 -0.24
N LEU A 8 3.42 14.73 -0.79
CA LEU A 8 2.05 14.95 -0.33
C LEU A 8 1.13 13.82 -0.81
N PRO A 9 0.01 13.56 -0.10
CA PRO A 9 -0.96 12.55 -0.50
C PRO A 9 -1.57 12.86 -1.87
N ASN A 10 -1.91 11.81 -2.61
CA ASN A 10 -2.69 11.91 -3.84
C ASN A 10 -4.17 12.12 -3.46
N GLU A 11 -4.81 13.15 -4.00
CA GLU A 11 -6.23 13.45 -3.76
C GLU A 11 -7.10 12.83 -4.87
N ARG A 12 -8.22 12.19 -4.48
CA ARG A 12 -9.21 11.65 -5.43
C ARG A 12 -10.54 12.36 -5.24
N HIS A 13 -11.03 13.00 -6.30
CA HIS A 13 -12.37 13.59 -6.35
C HIS A 13 -13.32 12.70 -7.16
N THR A 14 -14.48 12.40 -6.59
CA THR A 14 -15.61 11.82 -7.36
C THR A 14 -16.49 12.96 -7.86
N THR A 15 -16.74 13.02 -9.16
CA THR A 15 -17.50 14.14 -9.75
C THR A 15 -19.00 14.02 -9.45
N VAL A 16 -19.66 15.16 -9.23
CA VAL A 16 -21.12 15.24 -8.96
C VAL A 16 -21.93 15.67 -10.19
N GLY A 17 -21.30 15.71 -11.37
CA GLY A 17 -21.97 16.05 -12.63
C GLY A 17 -22.37 17.52 -12.81
N LYS A 18 -21.94 18.42 -11.91
CA LYS A 18 -22.16 19.87 -12.00
C LYS A 18 -20.85 20.62 -11.73
N PRO A 19 -20.63 21.79 -12.35
CA PRO A 19 -19.52 22.66 -11.96
C PRO A 19 -19.60 22.98 -10.46
N THR A 20 -18.52 22.72 -9.73
CA THR A 20 -18.43 22.93 -8.28
C THR A 20 -17.01 23.35 -7.95
N THR A 21 -16.85 24.16 -6.90
CA THR A 21 -15.56 24.51 -6.33
C THR A 21 -15.34 23.73 -5.05
N ASP A 22 -14.13 23.23 -4.85
CA ASP A 22 -13.71 22.54 -3.63
C ASP A 22 -12.51 23.25 -3.02
N ARG A 23 -12.42 23.24 -1.69
CA ARG A 23 -11.25 23.72 -0.94
C ARG A 23 -10.95 22.76 0.20
N THR A 24 -10.53 21.55 -0.17
CA THR A 24 -10.02 20.56 0.78
C THR A 24 -8.74 21.06 1.45
N THR A 25 -8.58 20.80 2.75
CA THR A 25 -7.39 21.15 3.52
C THR A 25 -6.99 20.02 4.44
N ILE A 26 -5.69 19.87 4.67
CA ILE A 26 -5.11 18.87 5.58
C ILE A 26 -4.33 19.60 6.67
N GLY A 27 -4.62 19.26 7.93
CA GLY A 27 -3.86 19.73 9.08
C GLY A 27 -2.71 18.77 9.39
N LEU A 28 -1.49 19.29 9.52
CA LEU A 28 -0.31 18.50 9.87
C LEU A 28 0.21 18.94 11.25
N VAL A 29 0.45 17.96 12.12
CA VAL A 29 1.08 18.17 13.43
C VAL A 29 2.49 17.59 13.38
N PHE A 30 3.50 18.43 13.66
CA PHE A 30 4.90 18.02 13.64
C PHE A 30 5.42 17.76 15.05
N ALA A 31 6.18 16.67 15.22
CA ALA A 31 6.88 16.39 16.46
C ALA A 31 7.98 17.44 16.70
N LYS A 32 8.21 17.81 17.97
CA LYS A 32 9.27 18.74 18.37
C LYS A 32 10.66 18.10 18.33
N GLU A 33 10.70 16.79 18.54
CA GLU A 33 11.91 15.98 18.55
C GLU A 33 11.76 14.81 17.56
N PRO A 34 12.85 14.26 17.02
CA PRO A 34 12.80 13.10 16.14
C PRO A 34 12.04 11.93 16.81
N PRO A 35 11.10 11.28 16.09
CA PRO A 35 10.35 10.16 16.65
C PRO A 35 11.29 8.97 16.92
N ARG A 36 10.94 8.15 17.92
CA ARG A 36 11.69 6.93 18.24
C ARG A 36 11.54 5.85 17.17
N THR A 37 10.43 5.88 16.44
CA THR A 37 10.05 4.91 15.42
C THR A 37 9.55 5.67 14.22
N GLU A 38 10.09 5.36 13.05
CA GLU A 38 9.56 5.82 11.77
C GLU A 38 8.64 4.75 11.19
N LEU A 39 7.48 5.18 10.68
CA LEU A 39 6.55 4.31 9.98
C LEU A 39 6.77 4.44 8.47
N GLY A 40 6.94 3.31 7.81
CA GLY A 40 6.94 3.17 6.36
C GLY A 40 5.63 2.57 5.85
N GLY A 41 5.46 2.63 4.53
CA GLY A 41 4.35 2.03 3.82
C GLY A 41 4.83 0.97 2.82
N ALA A 42 4.05 -0.10 2.66
CA ALA A 42 4.19 -1.05 1.55
C ALA A 42 2.82 -1.31 0.91
N VAL A 43 2.85 -1.73 -0.34
CA VAL A 43 1.65 -2.13 -1.10
C VAL A 43 1.77 -3.60 -1.44
N LEU A 44 0.76 -4.38 -1.05
CA LEU A 44 0.52 -5.72 -1.57
C LEU A 44 -0.64 -5.61 -2.57
N ALA A 45 -0.41 -5.98 -3.82
CA ALA A 45 -1.41 -5.91 -4.86
C ALA A 45 -1.30 -7.04 -5.89
N ASN A 46 -2.40 -7.32 -6.59
CA ASN A 46 -2.40 -8.22 -7.74
C ASN A 46 -2.87 -7.49 -9.01
N GLY A 47 -1.93 -6.97 -9.79
CA GLY A 47 -2.21 -6.31 -11.06
C GLY A 47 -2.67 -7.25 -12.19
N ALA A 48 -2.57 -8.57 -12.00
CA ALA A 48 -3.09 -9.59 -12.92
C ALA A 48 -4.49 -10.08 -12.48
N LEU A 49 -5.16 -9.36 -11.59
CA LEU A 49 -6.51 -9.64 -11.13
C LEU A 49 -7.45 -9.88 -12.32
N HIS A 50 -8.24 -10.94 -12.20
CA HIS A 50 -9.30 -11.31 -13.13
C HIS A 50 -10.52 -11.77 -12.33
N ILE A 51 -11.67 -11.17 -12.63
CA ILE A 51 -12.96 -11.52 -12.04
C ILE A 51 -13.90 -11.86 -13.20
N PRO A 52 -14.30 -13.13 -13.34
CA PRO A 52 -15.19 -13.55 -14.41
C PRO A 52 -16.55 -12.85 -14.37
N ALA A 53 -17.15 -12.65 -15.55
CA ALA A 53 -18.54 -12.20 -15.67
C ALA A 53 -19.49 -13.07 -14.87
N GLY A 54 -20.38 -12.45 -14.09
CA GLY A 54 -21.46 -13.13 -13.36
C GLY A 54 -21.03 -13.93 -12.11
N ASP A 55 -19.74 -14.06 -11.81
CA ASP A 55 -19.27 -14.84 -10.65
C ASP A 55 -19.61 -14.11 -9.32
N PRO A 56 -20.46 -14.69 -8.45
CA PRO A 56 -20.84 -14.06 -7.18
C PRO A 56 -19.76 -14.15 -6.10
N ASN A 57 -18.66 -14.86 -6.34
CA ASN A 57 -17.67 -15.16 -5.31
C ASN A 57 -16.26 -15.42 -5.87
N ALA A 58 -15.85 -14.65 -6.87
CA ALA A 58 -14.55 -14.77 -7.50
C ALA A 58 -13.44 -14.55 -6.47
N ARG A 59 -12.51 -15.50 -6.35
CA ARG A 59 -11.36 -15.46 -5.44
C ARG A 59 -10.15 -14.88 -6.16
N VAL A 60 -9.46 -13.93 -5.54
CA VAL A 60 -8.18 -13.41 -6.02
C VAL A 60 -7.17 -13.42 -4.86
N ASP A 61 -5.96 -13.87 -5.15
CA ASP A 61 -4.89 -13.98 -4.18
C ASP A 61 -3.71 -13.06 -4.54
N ALA A 62 -2.97 -12.61 -3.53
CA ALA A 62 -1.72 -11.89 -3.66
C ALA A 62 -0.77 -12.31 -2.54
N GLU A 63 0.52 -12.36 -2.81
CA GLU A 63 1.55 -12.67 -1.81
C GLU A 63 2.68 -11.65 -1.86
N MET A 64 3.22 -11.29 -0.70
CA MET A 64 4.53 -10.64 -0.61
C MET A 64 5.41 -11.29 0.45
N THR A 65 6.72 -11.20 0.27
CA THR A 65 7.71 -11.65 1.26
C THR A 65 8.31 -10.44 1.97
N ILE A 66 8.40 -10.52 3.29
CA ILE A 66 9.04 -9.52 4.15
C ILE A 66 10.56 -9.74 4.13
N HIS A 67 11.34 -8.70 3.79
CA HIS A 67 12.79 -8.82 3.58
C HIS A 67 13.67 -8.34 4.74
N ARG A 68 13.07 -7.77 5.78
CA ARG A 68 13.72 -7.31 7.02
C ARG A 68 12.81 -7.65 8.20
N ASP A 69 13.34 -7.70 9.41
CA ASP A 69 12.46 -7.78 10.58
C ASP A 69 11.65 -6.48 10.66
N VAL A 70 10.33 -6.61 10.77
CA VAL A 70 9.42 -5.46 10.84
C VAL A 70 8.37 -5.65 11.92
N THR A 71 7.84 -4.53 12.38
CA THR A 71 6.62 -4.48 13.20
C THR A 71 5.49 -3.90 12.34
N LEU A 72 4.43 -4.66 12.15
CA LEU A 72 3.23 -4.29 11.38
C LEU A 72 2.23 -3.55 12.28
N TRP A 73 1.80 -2.37 11.85
CA TRP A 73 0.95 -1.45 12.61
C TRP A 73 -0.49 -1.37 12.11
N SER A 74 -0.69 -1.42 10.79
CA SER A 74 -2.04 -1.47 10.20
C SER A 74 -2.07 -2.21 8.87
N ILE A 75 -3.28 -2.62 8.49
CA ILE A 75 -3.62 -3.15 7.17
C ILE A 75 -4.83 -2.34 6.66
N LEU A 76 -4.75 -1.88 5.41
CA LEU A 76 -5.83 -1.19 4.69
C LEU A 76 -6.23 -2.01 3.46
N PRO A 77 -7.28 -2.84 3.54
CA PRO A 77 -7.86 -3.52 2.38
C PRO A 77 -8.60 -2.51 1.49
N HIS A 78 -8.28 -2.52 0.19
CA HIS A 78 -8.89 -1.63 -0.80
C HIS A 78 -9.38 -2.42 -2.01
N THR A 79 -10.64 -2.17 -2.38
CA THR A 79 -11.26 -2.60 -3.63
C THR A 79 -12.11 -1.45 -4.19
N HIS A 80 -12.57 -1.61 -5.41
CA HIS A 80 -13.77 -0.98 -5.95
C HIS A 80 -15.03 -1.74 -5.52
N VAL A 81 -16.11 -1.56 -6.26
CA VAL A 81 -17.50 -1.86 -5.87
C VAL A 81 -17.86 -3.35 -5.80
N ARG A 82 -16.94 -4.26 -6.10
CA ARG A 82 -17.20 -5.71 -6.08
C ARG A 82 -16.62 -6.42 -4.88
N GLY A 83 -15.72 -5.81 -4.11
CA GLY A 83 -15.11 -6.46 -2.95
C GLY A 83 -16.14 -6.85 -1.88
N LYS A 84 -16.05 -8.09 -1.37
CA LYS A 84 -16.99 -8.61 -0.36
C LYS A 84 -16.34 -9.20 0.88
N ARG A 85 -15.08 -9.64 0.78
CA ARG A 85 -14.36 -10.32 1.88
C ARG A 85 -12.85 -10.24 1.70
N TRP A 86 -12.13 -10.17 2.82
CA TRP A 86 -10.68 -10.28 2.87
C TRP A 86 -10.20 -11.20 3.99
N ILE A 87 -9.11 -11.94 3.73
CA ILE A 87 -8.33 -12.65 4.73
C ILE A 87 -6.85 -12.39 4.46
N TYR A 88 -6.10 -12.10 5.51
CA TYR A 88 -4.65 -11.95 5.49
C TYR A 88 -4.02 -12.97 6.43
N ALA A 89 -3.04 -13.72 5.93
CA ALA A 89 -2.28 -14.68 6.71
C ALA A 89 -0.79 -14.33 6.68
N ALA A 90 -0.12 -14.46 7.81
CA ALA A 90 1.33 -14.48 7.92
C ALA A 90 1.81 -15.93 7.94
N ILE A 91 2.61 -16.31 6.94
CA ILE A 91 3.28 -17.61 6.87
C ILE A 91 4.74 -17.37 7.26
N TYR A 92 5.14 -17.84 8.43
CA TYR A 92 6.45 -17.59 9.01
C TYR A 92 7.52 -18.53 8.42
N PRO A 93 8.82 -18.18 8.53
CA PRO A 93 9.91 -19.03 8.03
C PRO A 93 9.97 -20.43 8.65
N ASP A 94 9.39 -20.62 9.84
CA ASP A 94 9.28 -21.90 10.55
C ASP A 94 8.08 -22.75 10.08
N GLY A 95 7.28 -22.25 9.13
CA GLY A 95 6.07 -22.91 8.61
C GLY A 95 4.79 -22.61 9.40
N ARG A 96 4.87 -21.91 10.54
CA ARG A 96 3.68 -21.46 11.28
C ARG A 96 2.85 -20.52 10.42
N THR A 97 1.53 -20.55 10.58
CA THR A 97 0.61 -19.62 9.91
C THR A 97 -0.32 -18.98 10.93
N ASP A 98 -0.35 -17.65 10.96
CA ASP A 98 -1.29 -16.88 11.79
C ASP A 98 -2.19 -16.01 10.89
N THR A 99 -3.46 -15.85 11.26
CA THR A 99 -4.33 -14.85 10.63
C THR A 99 -3.97 -13.46 11.16
N LEU A 100 -3.60 -12.55 10.26
CA LEU A 100 -3.34 -11.16 10.56
C LEU A 100 -4.65 -10.36 10.66
N LEU A 101 -5.51 -10.50 9.65
CA LEU A 101 -6.79 -9.79 9.57
C LEU A 101 -7.81 -10.64 8.82
N SER A 102 -9.05 -10.65 9.30
CA SER A 102 -10.20 -11.25 8.62
C SER A 102 -11.34 -10.25 8.58
N VAL A 103 -11.75 -9.86 7.38
CA VAL A 103 -12.88 -8.96 7.14
C VAL A 103 -13.94 -9.75 6.37
N PRO A 104 -14.87 -10.45 7.06
CA PRO A 104 -15.79 -11.39 6.44
C PRO A 104 -16.88 -10.72 5.59
N ASN A 105 -17.27 -9.49 5.95
CA ASN A 105 -18.26 -8.67 5.28
C ASN A 105 -17.62 -7.32 4.95
N TYR A 106 -16.76 -7.30 3.93
CA TYR A 106 -16.13 -6.07 3.49
C TYR A 106 -17.17 -5.16 2.85
N ASP A 107 -17.07 -3.86 3.16
CA ASP A 107 -17.92 -2.81 2.60
C ASP A 107 -17.02 -1.79 1.90
N PHE A 108 -17.29 -1.52 0.62
CA PHE A 108 -16.57 -0.55 -0.19
C PHE A 108 -16.67 0.88 0.37
N ASP A 109 -17.72 1.20 1.12
CA ASP A 109 -17.86 2.51 1.76
C ASP A 109 -17.01 2.60 3.06
N TRP A 110 -16.48 1.47 3.56
CA TRP A 110 -15.67 1.37 4.77
C TRP A 110 -14.19 1.04 4.47
N GLN A 111 -13.52 1.89 3.70
CA GLN A 111 -12.10 1.70 3.35
C GLN A 111 -11.17 2.42 4.31
N THR A 112 -11.09 1.92 5.54
CA THR A 112 -10.27 2.51 6.61
C THR A 112 -9.13 1.59 7.03
N ASP A 113 -8.11 2.17 7.66
CA ASP A 113 -7.02 1.42 8.27
C ASP A 113 -7.52 0.56 9.45
N TYR A 114 -7.17 -0.73 9.43
CA TYR A 114 -7.29 -1.61 10.59
C TYR A 114 -6.01 -1.52 11.41
N ILE A 115 -6.00 -0.65 12.42
CA ILE A 115 -4.85 -0.41 13.29
C ILE A 115 -4.82 -1.45 14.41
N TYR A 116 -3.70 -2.13 14.59
CA TYR A 116 -3.55 -3.12 15.66
C TYR A 116 -3.45 -2.45 17.03
N LYS A 117 -4.21 -2.96 18.00
CA LYS A 117 -4.01 -2.63 19.42
C LYS A 117 -2.63 -3.05 19.92
N GLN A 118 -2.15 -4.19 19.42
CA GLN A 118 -0.81 -4.73 19.67
C GLN A 118 -0.15 -5.00 18.31
N PRO A 119 0.82 -4.18 17.90
CA PRO A 119 1.51 -4.36 16.62
C PRO A 119 2.15 -5.73 16.49
N VAL A 120 2.12 -6.29 15.28
CA VAL A 120 2.54 -7.67 15.02
C VAL A 120 3.99 -7.69 14.55
N LYS A 121 4.86 -8.45 15.21
CA LYS A 121 6.25 -8.64 14.75
C LYS A 121 6.30 -9.69 13.65
N LEU A 122 6.85 -9.32 12.51
CA LEU A 122 7.04 -10.18 11.36
C LEU A 122 8.55 -10.31 11.09
N PRO A 123 9.16 -11.47 11.39
CA PRO A 123 10.57 -11.68 11.07
C PRO A 123 10.79 -11.70 9.56
N LYS A 124 12.02 -11.41 9.14
CA LYS A 124 12.48 -11.58 7.77
C LYS A 124 12.14 -12.98 7.26
N GLY A 125 11.62 -13.04 6.03
CA GLY A 125 11.19 -14.27 5.37
C GLY A 125 9.72 -14.61 5.61
N THR A 126 9.01 -13.90 6.49
CA THR A 126 7.56 -14.03 6.62
C THR A 126 6.88 -13.67 5.29
N LYS A 127 5.94 -14.49 4.84
CA LYS A 127 5.09 -14.20 3.69
C LYS A 127 3.74 -13.69 4.19
N ILE A 128 3.28 -12.58 3.63
CA ILE A 128 1.90 -12.12 3.81
C ILE A 128 1.11 -12.60 2.60
N HIS A 129 0.17 -13.52 2.83
CA HIS A 129 -0.77 -14.00 1.84
C HIS A 129 -2.11 -13.31 2.04
N ALA A 130 -2.57 -12.56 1.05
CA ALA A 130 -3.87 -11.93 1.02
C ALA A 130 -4.80 -12.71 0.09
N THR A 131 -6.03 -12.93 0.53
CA THR A 131 -7.10 -13.45 -0.28
C THR A 131 -8.28 -12.50 -0.21
N ALA A 132 -8.70 -12.02 -1.37
CA ALA A 132 -9.88 -11.21 -1.57
C ALA A 132 -10.95 -12.02 -2.30
N TRP A 133 -12.22 -11.69 -2.04
CA TRP A 133 -13.34 -12.18 -2.83
C TRP A 133 -14.13 -11.02 -3.39
N TYR A 134 -14.71 -11.26 -4.56
CA TYR A 134 -15.48 -10.28 -5.31
C TYR A 134 -16.83 -10.85 -5.75
N ASP A 135 -17.86 -10.01 -5.79
CA ASP A 135 -19.18 -10.32 -6.31
C ASP A 135 -19.42 -9.54 -7.62
N ASN A 136 -19.23 -10.22 -8.75
CA ASN A 136 -19.52 -9.72 -10.09
C ASN A 136 -20.85 -10.25 -10.64
N SER A 137 -21.76 -10.69 -9.76
CA SER A 137 -23.08 -11.18 -10.16
C SER A 137 -24.11 -10.05 -10.28
N THR A 138 -25.29 -10.38 -10.78
CA THR A 138 -26.46 -9.49 -10.82
C THR A 138 -27.05 -9.20 -9.43
N ALA A 139 -26.62 -9.92 -8.38
CA ALA A 139 -27.11 -9.69 -7.01
C ALA A 139 -26.41 -8.50 -6.33
N ASN A 140 -25.18 -8.17 -6.74
CA ASN A 140 -24.47 -6.99 -6.26
C ASN A 140 -25.05 -5.72 -6.91
N LYS A 141 -25.82 -4.94 -6.15
CA LYS A 141 -26.47 -3.71 -6.62
C LYS A 141 -25.50 -2.60 -7.00
N SER A 142 -24.27 -2.67 -6.50
CA SER A 142 -23.21 -1.71 -6.82
C SER A 142 -22.43 -2.09 -8.09
N ASN A 143 -22.69 -3.27 -8.67
CA ASN A 143 -22.03 -3.73 -9.88
C ASN A 143 -22.55 -2.97 -11.12
N PRO A 144 -21.70 -2.21 -11.84
CA PRO A 144 -22.14 -1.42 -12.98
C PRO A 144 -22.48 -2.26 -14.23
N ASP A 145 -21.84 -3.42 -14.41
CA ASP A 145 -22.11 -4.35 -15.51
C ASP A 145 -21.65 -5.77 -15.15
N PRO A 146 -22.56 -6.67 -14.72
CA PRO A 146 -22.23 -8.04 -14.35
C PRO A 146 -21.96 -8.96 -15.56
N THR A 147 -22.17 -8.49 -16.79
CA THR A 147 -22.00 -9.30 -18.01
C THR A 147 -20.57 -9.28 -18.55
N LYS A 148 -19.66 -8.54 -17.91
CA LYS A 148 -18.29 -8.34 -18.34
C LYS A 148 -17.31 -8.98 -17.37
N ASP A 149 -16.23 -9.53 -17.94
CA ASP A 149 -15.03 -9.83 -17.18
C ASP A 149 -14.41 -8.52 -16.69
N VAL A 150 -13.88 -8.54 -15.48
CA VAL A 150 -13.31 -7.37 -14.82
C VAL A 150 -11.84 -7.64 -14.49
N TRP A 151 -11.01 -6.63 -14.74
CA TRP A 151 -9.57 -6.67 -14.59
C TRP A 151 -9.09 -5.52 -13.71
N TRP A 152 -7.81 -5.52 -13.36
CA TRP A 152 -7.20 -4.40 -12.66
C TRP A 152 -7.38 -3.09 -13.42
N GLY A 153 -7.77 -2.02 -12.72
CA GLY A 153 -7.72 -0.66 -13.24
C GLY A 153 -8.14 0.40 -12.24
N ASP A 154 -8.01 1.67 -12.62
CA ASP A 154 -8.23 2.83 -11.73
C ASP A 154 -9.69 3.32 -11.71
N GLN A 155 -10.49 2.89 -12.69
CA GLN A 155 -11.88 3.31 -12.81
C GLN A 155 -12.81 2.44 -11.95
N THR A 156 -13.88 3.03 -11.42
CA THR A 156 -14.85 2.31 -10.56
C THR A 156 -15.48 1.08 -11.22
N PHE A 157 -15.59 1.06 -12.55
CA PHE A 157 -16.10 -0.10 -13.29
C PHE A 157 -15.07 -1.20 -13.50
N GLU A 158 -13.77 -0.87 -13.41
CA GLU A 158 -12.66 -1.79 -13.26
C GLU A 158 -12.56 -2.20 -11.77
N GLU A 159 -11.49 -2.89 -11.37
CA GLU A 159 -11.36 -3.38 -10.00
C GLU A 159 -9.92 -3.30 -9.47
N MET A 160 -9.77 -3.37 -8.14
CA MET A 160 -8.46 -3.43 -7.49
C MET A 160 -8.41 -4.53 -6.43
N MET A 161 -7.27 -5.21 -6.36
CA MET A 161 -6.84 -5.97 -5.18
C MET A 161 -5.65 -5.24 -4.57
N PHE A 162 -5.91 -4.25 -3.73
CA PHE A 162 -4.88 -3.44 -3.12
C PHE A 162 -4.89 -3.60 -1.61
N THR A 163 -3.71 -3.62 -1.01
CA THR A 163 -3.55 -3.59 0.44
C THR A 163 -2.45 -2.61 0.80
N GLY A 164 -2.81 -1.57 1.54
CA GLY A 164 -1.85 -0.71 2.22
C GLY A 164 -1.37 -1.39 3.50
N LEU A 165 -0.06 -1.41 3.73
CA LEU A 165 0.55 -1.91 4.96
C LEU A 165 1.37 -0.80 5.59
N THR A 166 1.12 -0.48 6.85
CA THR A 166 1.97 0.43 7.63
C THR A 166 2.85 -0.38 8.57
N PHE A 167 4.17 -0.20 8.49
CA PHE A 167 5.14 -0.97 9.27
C PHE A 167 6.31 -0.10 9.77
N SER A 168 7.09 -0.60 10.73
CA SER A 168 8.42 -0.07 11.09
C SER A 168 9.48 -1.15 10.92
N VAL A 169 10.73 -0.77 10.61
CA VAL A 169 11.87 -1.70 10.47
C VAL A 169 12.58 -1.88 11.82
N ASP A 170 12.91 -3.13 12.15
CA ASP A 170 13.58 -3.52 13.40
C ASP A 170 15.02 -4.05 13.13
N PRO A 171 16.05 -3.63 13.89
CA PRO A 171 16.08 -2.42 14.71
C PRO A 171 15.97 -1.16 13.84
N ALA A 172 15.59 -0.04 14.45
CA ALA A 172 15.52 1.24 13.74
C ALA A 172 16.85 1.56 13.03
N PRO A 173 16.83 2.05 11.78
CA PRO A 173 18.05 2.36 11.04
C PRO A 173 19.00 3.29 11.81
N GLU A 174 20.32 3.05 11.71
CA GLU A 174 21.37 3.73 12.50
C GLU A 174 21.35 5.27 12.42
N GLN A 175 20.82 5.85 11.34
CA GLN A 175 20.61 7.29 11.17
C GLN A 175 19.74 7.93 12.27
N PHE A 176 18.91 7.14 12.96
CA PHE A 176 18.13 7.57 14.13
C PHE A 176 18.83 7.33 15.47
N ILE A 177 19.86 6.48 15.48
CA ILE A 177 20.66 6.16 16.67
C ILE A 177 21.75 7.23 16.85
N THR A 178 22.38 7.68 15.77
CA THR A 178 23.51 8.65 15.80
C THR A 178 23.10 10.10 16.12
N ARG A 179 21.82 10.48 16.02
CA ARG A 179 21.34 11.78 16.55
C ARG A 179 21.26 11.83 18.09
N ARG A 180 21.52 10.72 18.79
CA ARG A 180 21.48 10.65 20.27
C ARG A 180 22.81 10.91 20.97
N GLY A 181 23.88 11.30 20.27
CA GLY A 181 25.17 11.54 20.94
C GLY A 181 26.05 12.58 20.26
N ASN A 182 25.94 13.84 20.71
CA ASN A 182 27.08 14.57 21.30
C ASN A 182 26.61 15.96 21.81
N PRO A 183 26.42 16.19 23.12
CA PRO A 183 26.47 17.54 23.67
C PRO A 183 27.95 17.93 23.80
N LEU A 184 28.33 19.01 23.10
CA LEU A 184 29.64 19.68 23.13
C LEU A 184 30.73 19.11 22.20
N ALA A 185 30.85 19.77 21.03
CA ALA A 185 32.14 20.18 20.50
C ALA A 185 31.97 21.57 19.87
N HIS A 186 32.41 22.61 20.59
CA HIS A 186 32.62 23.94 20.03
C HIS A 186 33.84 23.88 19.10
N GLY A 187 33.70 24.38 17.87
CA GLY A 187 34.81 24.57 16.94
C GLY A 187 34.31 25.06 15.59
N ALA A 188 34.38 26.38 15.38
CA ALA A 188 34.00 27.04 14.14
C ALA A 188 34.92 26.65 12.97
N SER A 189 34.35 26.51 11.76
CA SER A 189 34.91 27.10 10.54
C SER A 189 33.91 27.04 9.37
N VAL A 190 33.74 28.20 8.74
CA VAL A 190 33.08 28.41 7.44
C VAL A 190 33.88 27.72 6.34
N GLY A 191 33.20 27.06 5.39
CA GLY A 191 33.83 26.54 4.18
C GLY A 191 32.85 25.78 3.30
N GLY A 192 32.31 26.44 2.27
CA GLY A 192 31.47 25.81 1.26
C GLY A 192 32.24 24.80 0.41
N ARG A 193 31.57 23.73 0.00
CA ARG A 193 31.77 23.04 -1.28
C ARG A 193 30.62 22.09 -1.56
N SER A 194 30.21 22.14 -2.82
CA SER A 194 29.25 21.31 -3.53
C SER A 194 29.45 19.82 -3.23
N GLY A 195 28.37 19.12 -2.87
CA GLY A 195 28.36 17.67 -2.67
C GLY A 195 27.10 17.07 -3.28
N ALA A 196 27.28 16.16 -4.22
CA ALA A 196 26.24 15.53 -5.02
C ALA A 196 25.14 14.87 -4.16
N VAL A 197 23.88 15.13 -4.54
CA VAL A 197 22.70 14.45 -4.01
C VAL A 197 22.70 13.01 -4.54
N ARG A 198 22.93 12.04 -3.66
CA ARG A 198 22.55 10.64 -3.91
C ARG A 198 21.09 10.48 -3.53
N VAL A 199 20.22 10.40 -4.54
CA VAL A 199 18.88 9.85 -4.39
C VAL A 199 19.04 8.37 -4.01
N SER A 200 18.76 8.02 -2.76
CA SER A 200 18.58 6.61 -2.38
C SER A 200 17.10 6.29 -2.51
N SER A 201 16.72 5.70 -3.65
CA SER A 201 15.48 4.96 -3.76
C SER A 201 15.61 3.73 -2.87
N TRP A 202 14.90 3.72 -1.74
CA TRP A 202 14.75 2.51 -0.94
C TRP A 202 13.75 1.60 -1.67
N GLY A 203 14.28 0.86 -2.65
CA GLY A 203 13.55 -0.16 -3.35
C GLY A 203 13.21 -1.31 -2.40
N VAL A 204 11.94 -1.39 -2.01
CA VAL A 204 11.32 -2.71 -1.87
C VAL A 204 11.21 -3.22 -3.30
N GLY A 205 12.09 -4.14 -3.68
CA GLY A 205 12.07 -4.76 -4.99
C GLY A 205 10.77 -5.54 -5.15
N VAL A 206 9.75 -4.91 -5.72
CA VAL A 206 8.63 -5.62 -6.35
C VAL A 206 9.18 -6.18 -7.66
N VAL A 207 9.71 -7.40 -7.63
CA VAL A 207 9.93 -8.15 -8.87
C VAL A 207 8.60 -8.78 -9.25
N GLN A 208 7.75 -8.01 -9.93
CA GLN A 208 6.83 -8.58 -10.90
C GLN A 208 7.40 -8.29 -12.27
N SER A 209 7.95 -9.33 -12.91
CA SER A 209 8.31 -9.29 -14.32
C SER A 209 7.03 -9.13 -15.15
N LEU A 210 6.68 -7.90 -15.49
CA LEU A 210 5.70 -7.61 -16.53
C LEU A 210 6.42 -7.72 -17.89
N PRO A 211 6.03 -8.65 -18.78
CA PRO A 211 6.48 -8.58 -20.16
C PRO A 211 5.82 -7.36 -20.81
N CYS A 212 6.63 -6.35 -21.11
CA CYS A 212 6.28 -5.27 -22.01
C CYS A 212 6.03 -5.89 -23.41
N ARG A 213 4.78 -6.07 -23.81
CA ARG A 213 4.47 -6.50 -25.18
C ARG A 213 4.58 -5.29 -26.12
N PRO A 214 5.40 -5.34 -27.18
CA PRO A 214 5.47 -4.27 -28.16
C PRO A 214 4.18 -4.30 -29.00
N ARG A 215 3.47 -3.18 -29.07
CA ARG A 215 2.48 -2.95 -30.13
C ARG A 215 3.21 -2.96 -31.47
N CYS A 216 3.04 -4.03 -32.24
CA CYS A 216 3.38 -4.08 -33.66
C CYS A 216 2.69 -2.93 -34.40
N ARG A 217 3.50 -2.05 -35.02
CA ARG A 217 3.10 -1.28 -36.19
C ARG A 217 3.40 -2.10 -37.45
N ARG A 218 2.40 -2.25 -38.34
CA ARG A 218 2.41 -2.20 -39.82
C ARG A 218 1.10 -2.85 -40.31
N ALA A 219 0.17 -2.11 -40.91
CA ALA A 219 0.13 -1.56 -42.29
C ALA A 219 -0.47 -2.55 -43.30
N GLN A 220 -1.53 -2.10 -43.98
CA GLN A 220 -2.19 -2.55 -45.24
C GLN A 220 -3.67 -2.12 -45.09
N THR A 221 -4.32 -1.33 -45.94
CA THR A 221 -4.10 -0.74 -47.28
C THR A 221 -4.91 0.54 -47.36
#